data_AF-A0AA36GKS7-F1
#
_entry.id   AF-A0AA36GKS7-F1
#
_cell.length_a   1.000
_cell.length_b   1.000
_cell.length_c   1.000
_cell.angle_alpha   90.00
_cell.angle_beta   90.00
_cell.angle_gamma   90.00
#
_symmetry.space_group_name_H-M   'P 1'
#
loop_
_entity.id
_entity.type
_entity.pdbx_description
1 polymer ?
#
loop_
_entity_poly.entity_id
_entity_poly.type
_entity_poly.pdbx_seq_one_letter_code
_entity_poly.pdbx_strand_id
1 'polypeptide(L)'
;MPRIKTVHSKVTKAPHRSFEKERLDQAITALLRRLVRIGVLPEDRMKLDYILGLRVEDFLERRLQTQVFKLGLAKSIHHARVLIRHSHIRAV
;
A
#
# COMPACT_ATOMS: atom_id res chain seq x y z
N MET A 1 -40.31 41.63 -29.30
CA MET A 1 -39.44 40.46 -29.04
C MET A 1 -38.62 40.72 -27.78
N PRO A 2 -38.79 39.96 -26.69
CA PRO A 2 -37.99 40.16 -25.48
C PRO A 2 -36.65 39.44 -25.57
N ARG A 3 -35.61 40.12 -25.10
CA ARG A 3 -34.19 39.70 -25.09
C ARG A 3 -34.00 38.56 -24.07
N ILE A 4 -33.70 37.36 -24.57
CA ILE A 4 -33.31 36.21 -23.74
C ILE A 4 -32.03 36.59 -22.98
N LYS A 5 -32.12 36.68 -21.66
CA LYS A 5 -30.95 36.86 -20.79
C LYS A 5 -30.07 35.62 -20.96
N THR A 6 -28.85 35.79 -21.49
CA THR A 6 -27.85 34.73 -21.54
C THR A 6 -27.54 34.30 -20.11
N VAL A 7 -28.09 33.15 -19.70
CA VAL A 7 -27.71 32.48 -18.46
C VAL A 7 -26.33 31.88 -18.66
N HIS A 8 -25.31 32.75 -18.63
CA HIS A 8 -23.92 32.36 -18.41
C HIS A 8 -23.82 31.78 -17.00
N SER A 9 -24.04 30.48 -16.82
CA SER A 9 -23.64 29.80 -15.57
C SER A 9 -23.51 28.28 -15.65
N LYS A 10 -23.64 27.65 -16.83
CA LYS A 10 -23.57 26.18 -16.96
C LYS A 10 -22.24 25.62 -17.48
N VAL A 11 -21.12 26.34 -17.36
CA VAL A 11 -19.80 25.81 -17.83
C VAL A 11 -18.70 25.81 -16.76
N THR A 12 -18.97 26.22 -15.51
CA THR A 12 -17.96 26.15 -14.43
C THR A 12 -18.45 25.37 -13.20
N LYS A 13 -19.15 24.26 -13.40
CA LYS A 13 -19.27 23.23 -12.36
C LYS A 13 -18.06 22.28 -12.47
N ALA A 14 -16.88 22.77 -12.13
CA ALA A 14 -15.82 21.87 -11.68
C ALA A 14 -16.31 21.22 -10.38
N PRO A 15 -16.24 19.88 -10.20
CA PRO A 15 -16.66 19.25 -8.96
C PRO A 15 -15.67 19.63 -7.84
N HIS A 16 -16.07 20.57 -7.00
CA HIS A 16 -15.28 21.02 -5.85
C HIS A 16 -15.33 19.98 -4.71
N ARG A 17 -14.14 19.46 -4.34
CA ARG A 17 -13.74 18.80 -3.07
C ARG A 17 -14.34 17.46 -2.64
N SER A 18 -15.59 17.11 -2.94
CA SER A 18 -16.20 15.86 -2.47
C SER A 18 -15.60 14.62 -3.16
N PHE A 19 -15.38 14.69 -4.47
CA PHE A 19 -14.77 13.62 -5.26
C PHE A 19 -13.33 13.27 -4.84
N GLU A 20 -12.56 14.23 -4.33
CA GLU A 20 -11.18 13.98 -3.91
C GLU A 20 -11.10 13.18 -2.61
N LYS A 21 -12.03 13.42 -1.66
CA LYS A 21 -12.11 12.69 -0.40
C LYS A 21 -12.47 11.22 -0.61
N GLU A 22 -13.51 10.95 -1.39
CA GLU A 22 -13.91 9.57 -1.71
C GLU A 22 -12.78 8.80 -2.40
N ARG A 23 -12.05 9.43 -3.31
CA ARG A 23 -10.89 8.82 -3.97
C ARG A 23 -9.74 8.57 -2.99
N LEU A 24 -9.51 9.48 -2.06
CA LEU A 24 -8.50 9.33 -1.01
C LEU A 24 -8.82 8.16 -0.08
N ASP A 25 -10.08 8.05 0.37
CA ASP A 25 -10.54 6.98 1.25
C ASP A 25 -10.45 5.60 0.56
N GLN A 26 -10.80 5.54 -0.73
CA GLN A 26 -10.61 4.34 -1.55
C GLN A 26 -9.14 3.96 -1.67
N ALA A 27 -8.25 4.92 -1.91
CA ALA A 27 -6.81 4.68 -2.01
C ALA A 27 -6.22 4.19 -0.67
N ILE A 28 -6.60 4.80 0.45
CA ILE A 28 -6.17 4.40 1.80
C ILE A 28 -6.64 2.98 2.10
N THR A 29 -7.90 2.65 1.78
CA THR A 29 -8.45 1.31 1.98
C THR A 29 -7.71 0.26 1.14
N ALA A 30 -7.40 0.58 -0.11
CA ALA A 30 -6.62 -0.31 -0.98
C ALA A 30 -5.20 -0.52 -0.44
N LEU A 31 -4.57 0.53 0.08
CA LEU A 31 -3.23 0.47 0.68
C LEU A 31 -3.23 -0.38 1.96
N LEU A 32 -4.21 -0.20 2.84
CA LEU A 32 -4.37 -1.01 4.05
C LEU A 32 -4.52 -2.50 3.73
N ARG A 33 -5.34 -2.86 2.74
CA ARG A 33 -5.49 -4.25 2.28
C ARG A 33 -4.18 -4.84 1.78
N ARG A 34 -3.35 -4.04 1.10
CA ARG A 34 -2.04 -4.48 0.60
C ARG A 34 -1.04 -4.68 1.74
N LEU A 35 -1.01 -3.79 2.73
CA LEU A 35 -0.13 -3.91 3.89
C LEU A 35 -0.44 -5.13 4.75
N VAL A 36 -1.73 -5.44 4.94
CA VAL A 36 -2.19 -6.67 5.60
C VAL A 36 -1.73 -7.90 4.83
N ARG A 37 -1.88 -7.91 3.48
CA ARG A 37 -1.44 -9.04 2.64
C ARG A 37 0.07 -9.28 2.71
N ILE A 38 0.88 -8.23 2.79
CA ILE A 38 2.35 -8.36 2.97
C ILE A 38 2.68 -8.79 4.41
N GLY A 39 1.73 -8.65 5.34
CA GLY A 39 1.89 -8.97 6.76
C GLY A 39 2.60 -7.88 7.56
N VAL A 40 2.81 -6.68 7.01
CA VAL A 40 3.48 -5.59 7.76
C VAL A 40 2.64 -5.14 8.95
N LEU A 41 1.31 -5.14 8.78
CA LEU A 41 0.35 -4.78 9.82
C LEU A 41 -0.57 -5.97 10.13
N PRO A 42 -0.88 -6.25 11.41
CA PRO A 42 -1.95 -7.18 11.78
C PRO A 42 -3.34 -6.58 11.45
N GLU A 43 -4.32 -7.45 11.20
CA GLU A 43 -5.69 -7.06 10.82
C GLU A 43 -6.37 -6.17 11.87
N ASP A 44 -6.03 -6.34 13.14
CA ASP A 44 -6.57 -5.57 14.27
C ASP A 44 -6.18 -4.08 14.26
N ARG A 45 -5.15 -3.70 13.48
CA ARG A 45 -4.56 -2.34 13.45
C ARG A 45 -4.76 -1.62 12.12
N MET A 46 -5.92 -1.80 11.49
CA MET A 46 -6.25 -1.19 10.19
C MET A 46 -6.65 0.30 10.30
N LYS A 47 -5.81 1.13 10.94
CA LYS A 47 -5.99 2.59 11.07
C LYS A 47 -4.88 3.37 10.36
N LEU A 48 -5.21 4.59 9.93
CA LEU A 48 -4.28 5.48 9.21
C LEU A 48 -3.02 5.81 10.03
N ASP A 49 -3.16 6.00 11.34
CA ASP A 49 -2.06 6.37 12.24
C ASP A 49 -0.91 5.34 12.22
N TYR A 50 -1.25 4.06 12.05
CA TYR A 50 -0.24 2.99 11.98
C TYR A 50 0.51 2.98 10.65
N ILE A 51 -0.09 3.45 9.55
CA ILE A 51 0.60 3.60 8.27
C ILE A 51 1.68 4.68 8.38
N LEU A 52 1.37 5.78 9.05
CA LEU A 52 2.28 6.91 9.21
C LEU A 52 3.47 6.57 10.14
N GLY A 53 3.30 5.58 11.02
CA GLY A 53 4.35 5.09 11.91
C GLY A 53 5.23 3.97 11.34
N LEU A 54 5.01 3.53 10.10
CA LEU A 54 5.78 2.44 9.50
C LEU A 54 7.23 2.83 9.25
N ARG A 55 8.14 1.94 9.64
CA ARG A 55 9.58 2.09 9.38
C ARG A 55 10.03 1.14 8.29
N VAL A 56 11.20 1.45 7.72
CA VAL A 56 11.79 0.62 6.65
C VAL A 56 12.13 -0.78 7.18
N GLU A 57 12.47 -0.91 8.46
CA GLU A 57 12.75 -2.20 9.10
C GLU A 57 11.58 -3.19 8.96
N ASP A 58 10.34 -2.72 9.13
CA ASP A 58 9.14 -3.56 9.10
C ASP A 58 8.97 -4.24 7.72
N PHE A 59 9.35 -3.55 6.64
CA PHE A 59 9.38 -4.11 5.29
C PHE A 59 10.56 -5.05 5.07
N LEU A 60 11.73 -4.72 5.63
CA LEU A 60 12.92 -5.57 5.52
C LEU A 60 12.72 -6.92 6.21
N GLU A 61 11.96 -6.97 7.29
CA GLU A 61 11.64 -8.21 7.98
C GLU A 61 10.78 -9.17 7.14
N ARG A 62 9.94 -8.65 6.26
CA ARG A 62 9.05 -9.44 5.39
C ARG A 62 9.72 -9.98 4.12
N ARG A 63 10.98 -9.63 3.87
CA ARG A 63 11.71 -10.14 2.70
C ARG A 63 11.95 -11.65 2.83
N LEU A 64 11.82 -12.37 1.72
CA LEU A 64 12.09 -13.81 1.68
C LEU A 64 13.48 -14.16 2.25
N GLN A 65 14.47 -13.33 1.98
CA GLN A 65 15.85 -13.50 2.47
C GLN A 65 15.94 -13.49 4.01
N THR A 66 15.27 -12.54 4.67
CA THR A 66 15.23 -12.40 6.14
C THR A 66 14.33 -13.48 6.76
N GLN A 67 13.22 -13.82 6.11
CA GLN A 67 12.36 -14.92 6.54
C GLN A 67 13.10 -16.27 6.51
N VAL A 68 13.81 -16.59 5.43
CA VAL A 68 14.63 -17.81 5.30
C VAL A 68 15.71 -17.89 6.39
N PHE A 69 16.32 -16.76 6.73
CA PHE A 69 17.29 -16.69 7.83
C PHE A 69 16.61 -16.88 9.20
N LYS A 70 15.48 -16.20 9.47
CA LYS A 70 14.70 -16.36 10.71
C LYS A 70 14.18 -17.79 10.89
N LEU A 71 13.84 -18.49 9.81
CA LEU A 71 13.40 -19.89 9.80
C LEU A 71 14.55 -20.90 10.01
N GLY A 72 15.81 -20.44 10.09
CA GLY A 72 16.98 -21.31 10.29
C GLY A 72 17.40 -22.12 9.07
N LEU A 73 16.77 -21.92 7.91
CA LEU A 73 17.10 -22.63 6.66
C LEU A 73 18.45 -22.19 6.06
N ALA A 74 18.95 -21.02 6.47
CA ALA A 74 20.24 -20.49 6.04
C ALA A 74 21.09 -20.06 7.23
N LYS A 75 22.39 -20.35 7.17
CA LYS A 75 23.39 -19.95 8.17
C LYS A 75 23.64 -18.43 8.26
N SER A 76 23.33 -17.68 7.19
CA SER A 76 23.50 -16.22 7.13
C SER A 76 22.57 -15.57 6.11
N ILE A 77 22.42 -14.25 6.19
CA ILE A 77 21.63 -13.45 5.23
C ILE A 77 22.18 -13.59 3.80
N HIS A 78 23.51 -13.66 3.64
CA HIS A 78 24.13 -13.88 2.32
C HIS A 78 23.89 -15.29 1.81
N HIS A 79 23.93 -16.30 2.68
CA HIS A 79 23.62 -17.67 2.32
C HIS A 79 22.17 -17.82 1.86
N ALA A 80 21.20 -17.19 2.56
CA ALA A 80 19.80 -17.16 2.14
C ALA A 80 19.64 -16.60 0.72
N ARG A 81 20.43 -15.57 0.34
CA ARG A 81 20.40 -14.99 -1.01
C ARG A 81 20.91 -15.96 -2.08
N VAL A 82 21.93 -16.73 -1.77
CA VAL A 82 22.49 -17.76 -2.67
C VAL A 82 21.45 -18.86 -2.89
N LEU A 83 20.83 -19.37 -1.83
CA LEU A 83 19.79 -20.41 -1.93
C LEU A 83 18.59 -19.97 -2.77
N ILE A 84 18.13 -18.73 -2.61
CA ILE A 84 17.05 -18.16 -3.44
C ILE A 84 17.49 -18.02 -4.90
N ARG A 85 18.71 -17.52 -5.15
CA ARG A 85 19.23 -17.31 -6.51
C ARG A 85 19.37 -18.62 -7.30
N HIS A 86 19.84 -19.67 -6.64
CA HIS A 86 19.97 -20.99 -7.24
C HIS A 86 18.66 -21.80 -7.21
N SER A 87 17.54 -21.18 -6.84
CA SER A 87 16.21 -21.81 -6.82
C SER A 87 16.09 -23.02 -5.88
N HIS A 88 16.92 -23.12 -4.83
CA HIS A 88 16.75 -24.10 -3.77
C HIS A 88 15.57 -23.78 -2.85
N ILE A 89 15.18 -22.51 -2.81
CA ILE A 89 14.03 -22.03 -2.04
C ILE A 89 13.10 -21.27 -2.98
N ARG A 90 11.84 -21.70 -3.03
CA ARG A 90 10.78 -21.07 -3.82
C ARG A 90 9.69 -20.61 -2.87
N ALA A 91 9.34 -19.33 -2.96
CA ALA A 91 8.10 -18.83 -2.37
C ALA A 91 6.98 -19.03 -3.40
N VAL A 92 5.85 -19.60 -2.96
CA VAL A 92 4.60 -19.74 -3.73
C VAL A 92 3.62 -18.70 -3.20
#